data_AF-A0A7R9QS50-F1
#
_entry.id   AF-A0A7R9QS50-F1
#
_cell.length_a   1.000
_cell.length_b   1.000
_cell.length_c   1.000
_cell.angle_alpha   90.00
_cell.angle_beta   90.00
_cell.angle_gamma   90.00
#
_symmetry.space_group_name_H-M   'P 1'
#
loop_
_entity.id
_entity.type
_entity.pdbx_description
1 polymer ?
#
loop_
_entity_poly.entity_id
_entity_poly.type
_entity_poly.pdbx_seq_one_letter_code
_entity_poly.pdbx_strand_id
1 'polypeptide(L)'
;MAFWALTGYLTEEGFAGGWPSVFYVSAEQGVFLYGLRGGGDVPTDADMTSNYMGTVFAIANSIAFTCGIITPLVIGVIVGDTNEHTRRQWGYVFYMSAALNIFGGLVFIIFGSAKQQPWDIQPDNDRHLELTYVHRYPAQCRQINML
;
A
#
# COMPACT_ATOMS: atom_id res chain seq x y z
N MET A 1 -5.77 -5.58 -8.16
CA MET A 1 -5.53 -7.04 -8.16
C MET A 1 -5.79 -7.69 -9.52
N ALA A 2 -6.92 -7.42 -10.19
CA ALA A 2 -7.20 -7.94 -11.53
C ALA A 2 -6.14 -7.59 -12.59
N PHE A 3 -5.45 -6.47 -12.43
CA PHE A 3 -4.45 -6.03 -13.40
C PHE A 3 -3.21 -6.93 -13.42
N TRP A 4 -2.66 -7.35 -12.28
CA TRP A 4 -1.48 -8.21 -12.24
C TRP A 4 -1.68 -9.56 -12.95
N ALA A 5 -2.91 -10.10 -12.89
CA ALA A 5 -3.30 -11.28 -13.64
C ALA A 5 -3.42 -11.00 -15.14
N LEU A 6 -3.93 -9.82 -15.53
CA LEU A 6 -3.98 -9.39 -16.93
C LEU A 6 -2.58 -9.21 -17.52
N THR A 7 -1.64 -8.65 -16.78
CA THR A 7 -0.23 -8.55 -17.20
C THR A 7 0.40 -9.93 -17.37
N GLY A 8 0.13 -10.88 -16.47
CA GLY A 8 0.54 -12.28 -16.62
C GLY A 8 -0.05 -12.95 -17.86
N TYR A 9 -1.32 -12.70 -18.16
CA TYR A 9 -2.00 -13.20 -19.37
C TYR A 9 -1.48 -12.53 -20.65
N LEU A 10 -1.26 -11.21 -20.64
CA LEU A 10 -0.64 -10.45 -21.73
C LEU A 10 0.83 -10.84 -21.95
N THR A 11 1.48 -11.43 -20.95
CA THR A 11 2.80 -12.01 -21.14
C THR A 11 2.75 -13.22 -22.07
N GLU A 12 1.60 -13.88 -22.27
CA GLU A 12 1.40 -15.02 -23.18
C GLU A 12 0.97 -14.61 -24.60
N GLU A 13 0.31 -13.45 -24.75
CA GLU A 13 -0.10 -12.88 -26.04
C GLU A 13 0.89 -11.81 -26.51
N GLY A 14 1.52 -12.01 -27.68
CA GLY A 14 2.53 -11.08 -28.20
C GLY A 14 1.90 -9.79 -28.75
N PHE A 15 1.43 -8.88 -27.89
CA PHE A 15 0.75 -7.66 -28.33
C PHE A 15 1.67 -6.42 -28.34
N ALA A 16 1.68 -5.74 -29.50
CA ALA A 16 2.19 -4.38 -29.74
C ALA A 16 3.62 -4.05 -29.26
N GLY A 17 4.60 -4.91 -29.57
CA GLY A 17 6.04 -4.63 -29.31
C GLY A 17 6.84 -5.80 -28.76
N GLY A 18 6.20 -6.96 -28.56
CA GLY A 18 6.83 -8.15 -28.00
C GLY A 18 6.94 -8.08 -26.47
N TRP A 19 7.78 -8.96 -25.91
CA TRP A 19 8.00 -9.11 -24.46
C TRP A 19 8.26 -7.80 -23.67
N PRO A 20 8.93 -6.77 -24.25
CA PRO A 20 9.15 -5.49 -23.57
C PRO A 20 7.90 -4.64 -23.31
N SER A 21 6.78 -4.87 -24.03
CA SER A 21 5.55 -4.07 -23.86
C SER A 21 4.94 -4.19 -22.46
N VAL A 22 5.15 -5.33 -21.82
CA VAL A 22 4.75 -5.63 -20.43
C VAL A 22 5.38 -4.65 -19.44
N PHE A 23 6.61 -4.18 -19.67
CA PHE A 23 7.27 -3.24 -18.77
C PHE A 23 6.69 -1.83 -18.89
N TYR A 24 6.30 -1.39 -20.09
CA TYR A 24 5.65 -0.10 -20.27
C TYR A 24 4.29 -0.06 -19.59
N VAL A 25 3.49 -1.10 -19.82
CA VAL A 25 2.16 -1.24 -19.24
C VAL A 25 2.26 -1.32 -17.70
N SER A 26 3.17 -2.12 -17.16
CA SER A 26 3.36 -2.23 -15.69
C SER A 26 3.94 -0.96 -15.04
N ALA A 27 4.80 -0.20 -15.74
CA ALA A 27 5.32 1.07 -15.26
C ALA A 27 4.23 2.16 -15.20
N GLU A 28 3.41 2.29 -16.24
CA GLU A 28 2.30 3.25 -16.30
C GLU A 28 1.27 3.00 -15.18
N GLN A 29 0.92 1.73 -14.98
CA GLN A 29 0.03 1.34 -13.87
C GLN A 29 0.65 1.57 -12.51
N GLY A 30 1.96 1.34 -12.37
CA GLY A 30 2.68 1.58 -11.14
C GLY A 30 2.45 3.02 -10.67
N VAL A 31 2.57 3.98 -11.59
CA VAL A 31 2.34 5.40 -11.29
C VAL A 31 0.86 5.69 -11.01
N PHE A 32 -0.04 5.17 -11.83
CA PHE A 32 -1.49 5.42 -11.70
C PHE A 32 -2.06 4.86 -10.38
N LEU A 33 -1.75 3.60 -10.08
CA LEU A 33 -2.23 2.92 -8.87
C LEU A 33 -1.53 3.43 -7.61
N TYR A 34 -0.26 3.84 -7.69
CA TYR A 34 0.43 4.46 -6.56
C TYR A 34 -0.23 5.79 -6.16
N GLY A 35 -0.70 6.58 -7.15
CA GLY A 35 -1.48 7.78 -6.91
C GLY A 35 -2.80 7.50 -6.17
N LEU A 36 -3.53 6.46 -6.57
CA LEU A 36 -4.77 6.05 -5.89
C LEU A 36 -4.50 5.49 -4.48
N ARG A 37 -3.44 4.70 -4.30
CA ARG A 37 -3.05 4.11 -3.02
C ARG A 37 -2.62 5.18 -2.01
N GLY A 38 -1.82 6.16 -2.46
CA GLY A 38 -1.31 7.23 -1.61
C GLY A 38 -2.39 8.08 -0.93
N GLY A 39 -3.59 8.15 -1.53
CA GLY A 39 -4.74 8.83 -0.93
C GLY A 39 -5.36 8.10 0.28
N GLY A 40 -5.09 6.81 0.47
CA GLY A 40 -5.61 6.01 1.58
C GLY A 40 -4.59 5.67 2.65
N ASP A 41 -3.36 5.34 2.26
CA ASP A 41 -2.34 4.85 3.22
C ASP A 41 -1.99 5.90 4.29
N VAL A 42 -1.65 7.11 3.87
CA VAL A 42 -1.18 8.19 4.76
C VAL A 42 -2.25 8.69 5.74
N PRO A 43 -3.51 8.96 5.33
CA PRO A 43 -4.52 9.40 6.27
C PRO A 43 -4.94 8.29 7.24
N THR A 44 -4.87 7.01 6.86
CA THR A 44 -5.24 5.91 7.76
C THR A 44 -4.35 5.89 9.01
N ASP A 45 -3.05 6.13 8.87
CA ASP A 45 -2.13 6.21 10.02
C ASP A 45 -2.49 7.40 10.94
N ALA A 46 -2.87 8.53 10.37
CA ALA A 46 -3.31 9.72 11.11
C ALA A 46 -4.66 9.51 11.82
N ASP A 47 -5.57 8.76 11.19
CA ASP A 47 -6.88 8.42 11.74
C ASP A 47 -6.75 7.39 12.90
N MET A 48 -5.73 6.53 12.88
CA MET A 48 -5.45 5.54 13.93
C MET A 48 -4.70 6.12 15.13
N THR A 49 -3.75 7.04 14.92
CA THR A 49 -3.01 7.73 16.00
C THR A 49 -2.57 9.12 15.55
N SER A 50 -3.02 10.16 16.27
CA SER A 50 -2.56 11.53 15.98
C SER A 50 -1.24 11.85 16.69
N ASN A 51 -0.94 11.19 17.81
CA ASN A 51 0.20 11.52 18.66
C ASN A 51 1.46 10.75 18.25
N TYR A 52 1.30 9.53 17.71
CA TYR A 52 2.40 8.63 17.35
C TYR A 52 2.45 8.31 15.85
N MET A 53 1.73 9.06 15.01
CA MET A 53 1.69 8.85 13.55
C MET A 53 3.08 8.67 12.93
N GLY A 54 4.04 9.55 13.27
CA GLY A 54 5.38 9.51 12.70
C GLY A 54 6.16 8.25 13.06
N THR A 55 6.01 7.75 14.29
CA THR A 55 6.69 6.53 14.76
C THR A 55 6.08 5.29 14.11
N VAL A 56 4.75 5.20 14.05
CA VAL A 56 4.04 4.09 13.40
C VAL A 56 4.40 4.05 11.91
N PHE A 57 4.37 5.20 11.24
CA PHE A 57 4.77 5.32 9.84
C PHE A 57 6.23 4.90 9.61
N ALA A 58 7.16 5.31 10.49
CA ALA A 58 8.56 4.94 10.38
C ALA A 58 8.78 3.42 10.52
N ILE A 59 8.08 2.76 11.44
CA ILE A 59 8.14 1.30 11.62
C ILE A 59 7.58 0.60 10.37
N ALA A 60 6.40 1.00 9.90
CA ALA A 60 5.78 0.43 8.71
C ALA A 60 6.69 0.58 7.48
N ASN A 61 7.29 1.75 7.29
CA ASN A 61 8.19 2.03 6.18
C ASN A 61 9.51 1.23 6.28
N SER A 62 10.02 1.01 7.49
CA SER A 62 11.22 0.19 7.72
C SER A 62 11.02 -1.27 7.33
N ILE A 63 9.85 -1.84 7.65
CA ILE A 63 9.46 -3.18 7.23
C ILE A 63 9.36 -3.23 5.70
N ALA A 64 8.72 -2.23 5.10
CA ALA A 64 8.58 -2.13 3.64
C ALA A 64 9.95 -2.08 2.92
N PHE A 65 10.91 -1.30 3.43
CA PHE A 65 12.26 -1.25 2.85
C PHE A 65 12.99 -2.60 2.94
N THR A 66 12.80 -3.35 4.03
CA THR A 66 13.41 -4.67 4.18
C THR A 66 12.85 -5.65 3.13
N CYS A 67 11.53 -5.62 2.89
CA CYS A 67 10.91 -6.37 1.80
C CYS A 67 11.43 -5.94 0.42
N GLY A 68 11.72 -4.63 0.25
CA GLY A 68 12.32 -4.07 -0.96
C GLY A 68 13.71 -4.61 -1.29
N ILE A 69 14.50 -4.97 -0.27
CA ILE A 69 15.82 -5.61 -0.46
C ILE A 69 15.68 -7.09 -0.83
N ILE A 70 14.72 -7.80 -0.24
CA ILE A 70 14.49 -9.24 -0.47
C ILE A 70 13.96 -9.50 -1.88
N THR A 71 13.11 -8.61 -2.39
CA THR A 71 12.44 -8.77 -3.68
C THR A 71 13.41 -8.98 -4.88
N PRO A 72 14.43 -8.14 -5.13
CA PRO A 72 15.36 -8.34 -6.23
C PRO A 72 16.23 -9.61 -6.06
N LEU A 73 16.50 -10.04 -4.83
CA LEU A 73 17.23 -11.30 -4.58
C LEU A 73 16.39 -12.50 -5.04
N VAL A 74 15.09 -12.50 -4.74
CA VAL A 74 14.17 -13.55 -5.17
C VAL A 74 13.99 -13.56 -6.69
N ILE A 75 13.81 -12.38 -7.30
CA ILE A 75 13.69 -12.26 -8.77
C ILE A 75 14.99 -12.71 -9.45
N GLY A 76 16.15 -12.37 -8.90
CA GLY A 76 17.45 -12.77 -9.42
C GLY A 76 17.63 -14.29 -9.47
N VAL A 77 17.15 -15.02 -8.46
CA VAL A 77 17.17 -16.50 -8.44
C VAL A 77 16.20 -17.09 -9.46
N ILE A 78 15.03 -16.48 -9.66
CA ILE A 78 14.00 -17.00 -10.60
C ILE A 78 14.38 -16.76 -12.07
N VAL A 79 15.01 -15.62 -12.37
CA VAL A 79 15.33 -15.20 -13.74
C VAL A 79 16.77 -15.57 -14.15
N GLY A 80 17.67 -15.77 -13.18
CA GLY A 80 19.10 -15.91 -13.44
C GLY A 80 19.56 -17.19 -14.15
N ASP A 81 18.71 -18.22 -14.27
CA ASP A 81 19.21 -19.57 -14.55
C ASP A 81 19.14 -20.06 -16.01
N THR A 82 18.50 -19.37 -16.97
CA THR A 82 18.60 -19.78 -18.40
C THR A 82 18.00 -18.77 -19.38
N ASN A 83 18.77 -18.37 -20.40
CA ASN A 83 18.39 -17.40 -21.45
C ASN A 83 17.33 -17.91 -22.44
N GLU A 84 16.83 -19.14 -22.29
CA GLU A 84 15.96 -19.77 -23.29
C GLU A 84 14.45 -19.59 -23.00
N HIS A 85 14.09 -19.20 -21.76
CA HIS A 85 12.69 -19.11 -21.31
C HIS A 85 12.37 -17.87 -20.45
N THR A 86 13.02 -16.73 -20.71
CA THR A 86 12.78 -15.44 -20.03
C THR A 86 11.28 -15.11 -19.97
N ARG A 87 10.52 -15.38 -21.05
CA ARG A 87 9.09 -15.10 -21.13
C ARG A 87 8.24 -15.77 -20.06
N ARG A 88 8.51 -17.04 -19.79
CA ARG A 88 7.71 -17.86 -18.87
C ARG A 88 8.12 -17.62 -17.41
N GLN A 89 9.40 -17.38 -17.15
CA GLN A 89 9.94 -17.09 -15.82
C GLN A 89 9.34 -15.83 -15.21
N TRP A 90 9.26 -14.75 -15.99
CA TRP A 90 8.66 -13.51 -15.53
C TRP A 90 7.13 -13.60 -15.37
N GLY A 91 6.46 -14.43 -16.17
CA GLY A 91 5.05 -14.76 -15.93
C GLY A 91 4.84 -15.28 -14.50
N TYR A 92 5.69 -16.18 -14.02
CA TYR A 92 5.65 -16.66 -12.63
C TYR A 92 5.90 -15.55 -11.60
N VAL A 93 6.82 -14.62 -11.88
CA VAL A 93 7.05 -13.45 -11.00
C VAL A 93 5.78 -12.62 -10.87
N PHE A 94 5.09 -12.32 -11.97
CA PHE A 94 3.85 -11.55 -11.93
C PHE A 94 2.71 -12.27 -11.22
N TYR A 95 2.55 -13.59 -11.44
CA TYR A 95 1.56 -14.38 -10.70
C TYR A 95 1.86 -14.42 -9.19
N MET A 96 3.13 -14.54 -8.79
CA MET A 96 3.51 -14.48 -7.38
C MET A 96 3.24 -13.10 -6.77
N SER A 97 3.56 -12.02 -7.48
CA SER A 97 3.25 -10.66 -7.03
C SER A 97 1.74 -10.43 -6.89
N ALA A 98 0.94 -10.97 -7.81
CA ALA A 98 -0.52 -10.92 -7.73
C ALA A 98 -1.05 -11.64 -6.48
N ALA A 99 -0.55 -12.85 -6.21
CA ALA A 99 -0.93 -13.63 -5.04
C ALA A 99 -0.57 -12.94 -3.72
N LEU A 100 0.63 -12.36 -3.62
CA LEU A 100 1.06 -11.61 -2.43
C LEU A 100 0.21 -10.37 -2.19
N ASN A 101 -0.16 -9.64 -3.25
CA ASN A 101 -1.04 -8.48 -3.13
C ASN A 101 -2.44 -8.88 -2.67
N ILE A 102 -3.00 -9.97 -3.21
CA ILE A 102 -4.31 -10.49 -2.79
C ILE A 102 -4.25 -10.91 -1.33
N PHE A 103 -3.23 -11.65 -0.93
CA PHE A 103 -3.05 -12.08 0.46
C PHE A 103 -2.92 -10.89 1.41
N GLY A 104 -2.07 -9.91 1.09
CA GLY A 104 -1.91 -8.69 1.90
C GLY A 104 -3.22 -7.90 2.01
N GLY A 105 -3.96 -7.76 0.92
CA GLY A 105 -5.27 -7.11 0.93
C GLY A 105 -6.31 -7.87 1.74
N LEU A 106 -6.33 -9.20 1.69
CA LEU A 106 -7.23 -10.03 2.51
C LEU A 106 -6.92 -9.88 4.00
N VAL A 107 -5.64 -9.89 4.38
CA VAL A 107 -5.22 -9.65 5.77
C VAL A 107 -5.66 -8.26 6.21
N PHE A 108 -5.48 -7.24 5.37
CA PHE A 108 -5.94 -5.89 5.68
C PHE A 108 -7.46 -5.79 5.80
N ILE A 109 -8.24 -6.50 4.99
CA ILE A 109 -9.71 -6.51 5.09
C ILE A 109 -10.18 -7.18 6.38
N ILE A 110 -9.49 -8.24 6.83
CA ILE A 110 -9.88 -9.00 8.03
C ILE A 110 -9.46 -8.28 9.32
N PHE A 111 -8.27 -7.69 9.34
CA PHE A 111 -7.66 -7.12 10.56
C PHE A 111 -7.59 -5.59 10.58
N GLY A 112 -7.84 -4.91 9.45
CA GLY A 112 -7.76 -3.46 9.34
C GLY A 112 -8.88 -2.78 10.10
N SER A 113 -8.52 -1.77 10.90
CA SER A 113 -9.46 -0.91 11.62
C SER A 113 -8.98 0.52 11.57
N ALA A 114 -9.84 1.43 11.12
CA ALA A 114 -9.56 2.87 11.02
C ALA A 114 -10.01 3.65 12.26
N LYS A 115 -10.19 2.98 13.41
CA LYS A 115 -10.55 3.63 14.67
C LYS A 115 -9.29 4.04 15.44
N GLN A 116 -9.39 5.18 16.11
CA GLN A 116 -8.36 5.65 17.04
C GLN A 116 -8.09 4.57 18.09
N GLN A 117 -6.82 4.24 18.26
CA GLN A 117 -6.41 3.15 19.12
C GLN A 117 -6.32 3.60 20.58
N PRO A 118 -6.66 2.74 21.57
CA PRO A 118 -6.79 3.15 22.97
C PRO A 118 -5.48 3.60 23.63
N TRP A 119 -4.34 3.22 23.07
CA TRP A 119 -3.01 3.65 23.54
C TRP A 119 -2.61 5.06 23.05
N ASP A 120 -3.45 5.70 22.23
CA ASP A 120 -3.20 7.05 21.70
C ASP A 120 -3.56 8.16 22.69
N ILE A 121 -4.17 7.84 23.84
CA ILE A 121 -4.64 8.82 24.83
C ILE A 121 -3.48 9.27 25.72
N GLN A 122 -3.13 10.55 25.66
CA GLN A 122 -2.07 11.17 26.46
C GLN A 122 -2.64 12.34 27.30
N PRO A 123 -2.57 12.30 28.64
CA PRO A 123 -3.32 13.20 29.53
C PRO A 123 -2.90 14.69 29.49
N ASP A 124 -1.82 15.04 28.79
CA ASP A 124 -1.35 16.42 28.58
C ASP A 124 -1.88 17.03 27.26
N ASN A 125 -2.19 16.19 26.26
CA ASN A 125 -2.48 16.65 24.91
C ASN A 125 -3.97 16.96 24.66
N ASP A 126 -4.84 16.70 25.64
CA ASP A 126 -6.30 16.84 25.53
C ASP A 126 -6.72 18.29 25.19
N ARG A 127 -6.02 19.31 25.70
CA ARG A 127 -6.30 20.72 25.36
C ARG A 127 -5.94 21.08 23.92
N HIS A 128 -4.84 20.52 23.39
CA HIS A 128 -4.41 20.81 22.02
C HIS A 128 -5.27 20.06 20.99
N LEU A 129 -5.69 18.83 21.32
CA LEU A 129 -6.63 18.07 20.51
C LEU A 129 -8.03 18.70 20.53
N GLU A 130 -8.53 19.19 21.66
CA GLU A 130 -9.78 19.97 21.71
C GLU A 130 -9.71 21.21 20.81
N LEU A 131 -8.66 22.03 20.90
CA LEU A 131 -8.51 23.23 20.08
C LEU A 131 -8.45 22.90 18.58
N THR A 132 -7.76 21.82 18.21
CA THR A 132 -7.63 21.39 16.80
C THR A 132 -8.94 20.78 16.29
N TYR A 133 -9.66 20.03 17.13
CA TYR A 133 -10.95 19.44 16.83
C TYR A 133 -12.04 20.51 16.67
N VAL A 134 -12.08 21.50 17.55
CA VAL A 134 -13.00 22.66 17.48
C VAL A 134 -12.78 23.45 16.18
N HIS A 135 -11.53 23.61 15.74
CA HIS A 135 -11.22 24.27 14.47
C HIS A 135 -11.59 23.44 13.24
N ARG A 136 -11.48 22.10 13.33
CA ARG A 136 -11.75 21.19 12.21
C ARG A 136 -13.25 20.85 12.07
N TYR A 137 -14.02 20.88 13.15
CA TYR A 137 -15.45 20.55 13.19
C TYR A 137 -16.30 21.59 13.94
N PRO A 138 -16.40 22.83 13.42
CA PRO A 138 -17.11 23.92 14.11
C PRO A 138 -18.62 23.68 14.27
N ALA A 139 -19.22 22.85 13.41
CA ALA A 139 -20.65 22.54 13.45
C ALA A 139 -21.06 21.67 14.65
N GLN A 140 -20.15 20.83 15.16
CA GLN A 140 -20.45 19.85 16.21
C GLN A 140 -20.28 20.45 17.61
N CYS A 141 -19.33 21.38 17.80
CA CYS A 141 -19.16 22.13 19.05
C CYS A 141 -20.38 23.00 19.39
N ARG A 142 -21.11 23.48 18.38
CA ARG A 142 -22.33 24.28 18.61
C ARG A 142 -23.46 23.47 19.27
N GLN A 143 -23.49 22.14 19.12
CA GLN A 143 -24.47 21.30 19.80
C GLN A 143 -24.09 20.98 21.25
N ILE A 144 -22.80 20.99 21.60
CA ILE A 144 -22.34 20.70 22.97
C ILE A 144 -22.56 21.91 23.89
N ASN A 145 -22.43 23.14 23.37
CA ASN A 145 -22.69 24.39 24.12
C ASN A 145 -24.18 24.75 24.27
N MET A 146 -25.11 23.90 23.81
CA MET A 146 -26.57 24.09 23.96
C MET A 146 -27.22 23.08 24.90
N LEU A 147 -26.42 22.28 25.61
CA LEU A 147 -26.81 21.44 26.75
C LEU A 147 -26.15 21.96 28.03
#